data_AF-A0A1Y5K471-F1
#
_entry.id   AF-A0A1Y5K471-F1
#
_cell.length_a   1.000
_cell.length_b   1.000
_cell.length_c   1.000
_cell.angle_alpha   90.00
_cell.angle_beta   90.00
_cell.angle_gamma   90.00
#
_symmetry.space_group_name_H-M   'P 1'
#
loop_
_entity.id
_entity.type
_entity.pdbx_description
1 polymer ?
#
loop_
_entity_poly.entity_id
_entity_poly.type
_entity_poly.pdbx_seq_one_letter_code
_entity_poly.pdbx_strand_id
1 'polypeptide(L)'
;MIKNLAVSILVLLLWGCSEPELKYSSIEQIDQQIKIQNVLLQPNKTPMSVRAIKLAQLPFSEQYLEQRHTIYKSLRALTLDENTQQLADYLSISERFPARYFPWPSQVNVVENMLKSGMPQQQISDWIDFTAEQLSLGLQSKLKLNKIELAEFHLRLTELKSRDDLSEGLTKSLNSFNTYLQQYTPRGSVGLHGLPNGSSWYQSKLNYFAGKTDAPLKWLVKIQKELANIDNIPFTLTLQQEHRQSVLEQWLESKPLDMASGYDWSQGYYNLPVSTSRALQSMSDDEKYFWLAMMETDIGIHYHAWTLQQAKVNLSKRLNLSSESAQYLVHDIVFYPAFSFSFASLLKVD
;
A
#
# COMPACT_ATOMS: atom_id res chain seq x y z
N MET A 1 -18.63 63.55 24.10
CA MET A 1 -19.37 62.85 23.02
C MET A 1 -18.50 61.78 22.35
N ILE A 2 -17.85 60.92 23.15
CA ILE A 2 -17.00 59.81 22.65
C ILE A 2 -17.17 58.63 23.62
N LYS A 3 -18.27 57.92 23.49
CA LYS A 3 -18.52 56.60 24.08
C LYS A 3 -19.60 56.00 23.20
N ASN A 4 -19.19 55.30 22.14
CA ASN A 4 -20.01 54.37 21.33
C ASN A 4 -19.29 53.88 20.06
N LEU A 5 -18.00 54.20 19.84
CA LEU A 5 -17.27 53.78 18.64
C LEU A 5 -16.28 52.61 18.84
N ALA A 6 -16.44 51.81 19.90
CA ALA A 6 -15.52 50.71 20.20
C ALA A 6 -16.18 49.31 20.17
N VAL A 7 -17.49 49.22 19.96
CA VAL A 7 -18.21 47.92 19.98
C VAL A 7 -18.44 47.35 18.57
N SER A 8 -18.32 48.15 17.51
CA SER A 8 -18.64 47.72 16.14
C SER A 8 -17.48 47.12 15.34
N ILE A 9 -16.24 47.12 15.86
CA ILE A 9 -15.08 46.57 15.15
C ILE A 9 -14.70 45.15 15.62
N LEU A 10 -15.20 44.70 16.78
CA LEU A 10 -14.90 43.35 17.28
C LEU A 10 -15.77 42.23 16.67
N VAL A 11 -16.86 42.57 15.98
CA VAL A 11 -17.79 41.58 15.37
C VAL A 11 -17.34 41.16 13.96
N LEU A 12 -16.43 41.90 13.31
CA LEU A 12 -15.91 41.57 11.98
C LEU A 12 -14.72 40.60 11.99
N LEU A 13 -14.21 40.21 13.17
CA LEU A 13 -13.15 39.21 13.34
C LEU A 13 -13.70 37.83 13.75
N LEU A 14 -15.02 37.66 13.76
CA LEU A 14 -15.71 36.38 13.96
C LEU A 14 -16.25 35.82 12.63
N TRP A 15 -15.51 35.98 11.53
CA TRP A 15 -15.56 34.95 10.49
C TRP A 15 -14.90 33.72 11.09
N GLY A 16 -15.70 32.96 11.85
CA GLY A 16 -15.33 31.63 12.30
C GLY A 16 -14.80 30.86 11.11
N CYS A 17 -13.76 30.05 11.35
CA CYS A 17 -13.44 28.94 10.47
C CYS A 17 -14.74 28.18 10.22
N SER A 18 -15.43 28.46 9.11
CA SER A 18 -16.48 27.58 8.63
C SER A 18 -15.83 26.21 8.53
N GLU A 19 -16.42 25.22 9.19
CA GLU A 19 -15.94 23.85 9.02
C GLU A 19 -15.86 23.58 7.52
N PRO A 20 -14.71 23.06 7.05
CA PRO A 20 -14.51 22.89 5.63
C PRO A 20 -15.65 22.04 5.07
N GLU A 21 -16.34 22.58 4.05
CA GLU A 21 -17.49 21.93 3.43
C GLU A 21 -17.12 20.50 3.00
N LEU A 22 -17.85 19.52 3.53
CA LEU A 22 -17.61 18.12 3.21
C LEU A 22 -18.16 17.85 1.81
N LYS A 23 -17.29 17.36 0.91
CA LYS A 23 -17.67 17.06 -0.47
C LYS A 23 -18.56 15.82 -0.57
N TYR A 24 -18.44 14.89 0.37
CA TYR A 24 -19.18 13.64 0.41
C TYR A 24 -19.87 13.47 1.76
N SER A 25 -21.13 13.08 1.74
CA SER A 25 -21.99 13.02 2.93
C SER A 25 -22.45 11.61 3.31
N SER A 26 -22.03 10.57 2.56
CA SER A 26 -22.39 9.19 2.87
C SER A 26 -21.28 8.19 2.52
N ILE A 27 -21.34 7.01 3.14
CA ILE A 27 -20.37 5.92 2.90
C ILE A 27 -20.45 5.41 1.47
N GLU A 28 -21.64 5.36 0.87
CA GLU A 28 -21.83 4.91 -0.52
C GLU A 28 -21.15 5.88 -1.49
N GLN A 29 -21.22 7.18 -1.23
CA GLN A 29 -20.51 8.18 -2.04
C GLN A 29 -19.00 8.02 -1.89
N ILE A 30 -18.49 7.81 -0.67
CA ILE A 30 -17.07 7.57 -0.42
C ILE A 30 -16.59 6.32 -1.17
N ASP A 31 -17.31 5.21 -1.06
CA ASP A 31 -16.98 3.93 -1.71
C ASP A 31 -16.92 4.07 -3.24
N GLN A 32 -17.89 4.75 -3.84
CA GLN A 32 -17.87 5.01 -5.28
C GLN A 32 -16.66 5.85 -5.69
N GLN A 33 -16.41 6.94 -4.97
CA GLN A 33 -15.39 7.91 -5.34
C GLN A 33 -13.98 7.36 -5.14
N ILE A 34 -13.76 6.57 -4.08
CA ILE A 34 -12.47 5.95 -3.86
C ILE A 34 -12.14 4.86 -4.88
N LYS A 35 -13.14 4.12 -5.35
CA LYS A 35 -12.97 3.15 -6.43
C LYS A 35 -12.71 3.82 -7.78
N ILE A 36 -13.38 4.93 -8.08
CA ILE A 36 -13.12 5.74 -9.28
C ILE A 36 -11.69 6.29 -9.23
N GLN A 37 -11.31 6.88 -8.10
CA GLN A 37 -10.00 7.49 -7.88
C GLN A 37 -8.85 6.52 -8.17
N ASN A 38 -9.03 5.26 -7.76
CA ASN A 38 -7.97 4.25 -7.76
C ASN A 38 -8.12 3.21 -8.88
N VAL A 39 -9.00 3.42 -9.87
CA VAL A 39 -9.27 2.43 -10.93
C VAL A 39 -8.03 2.02 -11.73
N LEU A 40 -7.09 2.95 -11.92
CA LEU A 40 -5.85 2.71 -12.66
C LEU A 40 -4.81 1.95 -11.82
N LEU A 41 -4.98 1.94 -10.49
CA LEU A 41 -4.15 1.20 -9.54
C LEU A 41 -4.73 -0.18 -9.25
N GLN A 42 -6.04 -0.25 -9.00
CA GLN A 42 -6.77 -1.48 -8.71
C GLN A 42 -8.09 -1.49 -9.50
N PRO A 43 -8.07 -1.99 -10.75
CA PRO A 43 -9.27 -2.15 -11.56
C PRO A 43 -10.34 -2.97 -10.83
N ASN A 44 -11.58 -2.50 -10.89
CA ASN A 44 -12.71 -3.19 -10.29
C ASN A 44 -13.00 -4.52 -11.00
N LYS A 45 -13.39 -5.55 -10.22
CA LYS A 45 -13.86 -6.84 -10.76
C LYS A 45 -15.06 -6.65 -11.70
N THR A 46 -15.91 -5.67 -11.41
CA THR A 46 -17.01 -5.24 -12.28
C THR A 46 -16.57 -4.03 -13.13
N PRO A 47 -16.73 -4.06 -14.47
CA PRO A 47 -16.39 -2.93 -15.31
C PRO A 47 -17.15 -1.66 -14.88
N MET A 48 -16.40 -0.59 -14.63
CA MET A 48 -17.01 0.72 -14.40
C MET A 48 -17.51 1.31 -15.71
N SER A 49 -18.52 2.18 -15.62
CA SER A 49 -18.99 2.92 -16.79
C SER A 49 -17.83 3.72 -17.43
N VAL A 50 -17.85 3.85 -18.75
CA VAL A 50 -16.88 4.68 -19.50
C VAL A 50 -16.82 6.11 -18.94
N ARG A 51 -17.96 6.64 -18.48
CA ARG A 51 -18.04 7.95 -17.82
C ARG A 51 -17.23 8.00 -16.52
N ALA A 52 -17.31 6.97 -15.69
CA ALA A 52 -16.56 6.89 -14.44
C ALA A 52 -15.05 6.76 -14.69
N ILE A 53 -14.64 6.01 -15.72
CA ILE A 53 -13.24 5.88 -16.11
C ILE A 53 -12.68 7.23 -16.61
N LYS A 54 -13.46 8.00 -17.37
CA LYS A 54 -13.07 9.35 -17.81
C LYS A 54 -12.89 10.36 -16.67
N LEU A 55 -13.43 10.07 -15.49
CA LEU A 55 -13.24 10.89 -14.29
C LEU A 55 -12.00 10.48 -13.49
N ALA A 56 -11.39 9.33 -13.82
CA ALA A 56 -10.19 8.86 -13.14
C ALA A 56 -9.03 9.84 -13.35
N GLN A 57 -8.41 10.23 -12.23
CA GLN A 57 -7.20 11.04 -12.25
C GLN A 57 -5.98 10.15 -12.46
N LEU A 58 -4.94 10.70 -13.07
CA LEU A 58 -3.65 10.01 -13.20
C LEU A 58 -3.09 9.69 -11.80
N PRO A 59 -2.64 8.46 -11.52
CA PRO A 59 -2.21 8.08 -10.18
C PRO A 59 -1.12 9.02 -9.65
N PHE A 60 -1.36 9.52 -8.43
CA PHE A 60 -0.47 10.42 -7.69
C PHE A 60 -0.09 11.74 -8.40
N SER A 61 -0.85 12.15 -9.44
CA SER A 61 -0.84 13.55 -9.87
C SER A 61 -1.33 14.46 -8.74
N GLU A 62 -1.11 15.77 -8.86
CA GLU A 62 -1.60 16.72 -7.84
C GLU A 62 -3.13 16.63 -7.69
N GLN A 63 -3.88 16.56 -8.80
CA GLN A 63 -5.34 16.38 -8.74
C GLN A 63 -5.73 15.06 -8.07
N TYR A 64 -4.96 13.99 -8.28
CA TYR A 64 -5.19 12.74 -7.59
C TYR A 64 -4.98 12.89 -6.08
N LEU A 65 -3.90 13.54 -5.65
CA LEU A 65 -3.59 13.71 -4.23
C LEU A 65 -4.62 14.60 -3.52
N GLU A 66 -5.05 15.70 -4.15
CA GLU A 66 -6.11 16.57 -3.63
C GLU A 66 -7.45 15.85 -3.47
N GLN A 67 -7.83 15.06 -4.48
CA GLN A 67 -9.06 14.30 -4.47
C GLN A 67 -9.02 13.17 -3.42
N ARG A 68 -7.88 12.49 -3.27
CA ARG A 68 -7.64 11.50 -2.21
C ARG A 68 -7.80 12.12 -0.82
N HIS A 69 -7.18 13.28 -0.59
CA HIS A 69 -7.31 14.03 0.65
C HIS A 69 -8.76 14.40 0.95
N THR A 70 -9.48 14.87 -0.06
CA THR A 70 -10.89 15.22 0.07
C THR A 70 -11.76 14.01 0.45
N ILE A 71 -11.51 12.84 -0.16
CA ILE A 71 -12.22 11.60 0.16
C ILE A 71 -11.94 11.19 1.61
N TYR A 72 -10.67 11.12 2.03
CA TYR A 72 -10.32 10.68 3.39
C TYR A 72 -10.81 11.63 4.47
N LYS A 73 -10.71 12.94 4.22
CA LYS A 73 -11.26 13.95 5.12
C LYS A 73 -12.77 13.81 5.27
N SER A 74 -13.48 13.56 4.17
CA SER A 74 -14.93 13.34 4.20
C SER A 74 -15.28 12.05 4.93
N LEU A 75 -14.55 10.95 4.70
CA LEU A 75 -14.73 9.68 5.41
C LEU A 75 -14.62 9.86 6.93
N ARG A 76 -13.58 10.56 7.41
CA ARG A 76 -13.35 10.79 8.85
C ARG A 76 -14.36 11.70 9.53
N ALA A 77 -15.13 12.47 8.75
CA ALA A 77 -16.18 13.32 9.28
C ALA A 77 -17.51 12.59 9.45
N LEU A 78 -17.65 11.37 8.91
CA LEU A 78 -18.83 10.54 9.09
C LEU A 78 -18.81 9.85 10.46
N THR A 79 -19.99 9.38 10.90
CA THR A 79 -20.07 8.48 12.06
C THR A 79 -19.68 7.07 11.62
N LEU A 80 -18.55 6.57 12.12
CA LEU A 80 -17.96 5.28 11.75
C LEU A 80 -17.97 4.32 12.95
N ASP A 81 -18.03 3.01 12.67
CA ASP A 81 -17.69 2.01 13.69
C ASP A 81 -16.18 2.03 13.99
N GLU A 82 -15.77 1.41 15.09
CA GLU A 82 -14.38 1.45 15.58
C GLU A 82 -13.36 0.93 14.54
N ASN A 83 -13.66 -0.16 13.84
CA ASN A 83 -12.74 -0.74 12.86
C ASN A 83 -12.62 0.17 11.63
N THR A 84 -13.73 0.75 11.20
CA THR A 84 -13.75 1.70 10.08
C THR A 84 -13.05 3.01 10.44
N GLN A 85 -13.20 3.49 11.68
CA GLN A 85 -12.48 4.66 12.19
C GLN A 85 -10.97 4.43 12.20
N GLN A 86 -10.52 3.26 12.68
CA GLN A 86 -9.10 2.89 12.69
C GLN A 86 -8.50 2.86 11.27
N LEU A 87 -9.23 2.31 10.30
CA LEU A 87 -8.85 2.34 8.89
C LEU A 87 -8.79 3.78 8.34
N ALA A 88 -9.78 4.62 8.65
CA ALA A 88 -9.80 6.00 8.20
C ALA A 88 -8.62 6.82 8.75
N ASP A 89 -8.24 6.60 10.01
CA ASP A 89 -7.07 7.22 10.62
C ASP A 89 -5.76 6.71 10.00
N TYR A 90 -5.64 5.42 9.73
CA TYR A 90 -4.50 4.86 8.99
C TYR A 90 -4.38 5.48 7.59
N LEU A 91 -5.48 5.61 6.85
CA LEU A 91 -5.50 6.21 5.52
C LEU A 91 -5.03 7.67 5.56
N SER A 92 -5.45 8.44 6.57
CA SER A 92 -4.99 9.82 6.76
C SER A 92 -3.50 9.93 7.10
N ILE A 93 -2.95 8.99 7.88
CA ILE A 93 -1.51 8.93 8.12
C ILE A 93 -0.77 8.60 6.82
N SER A 94 -1.31 7.69 6.01
CA SER A 94 -0.69 7.26 4.75
C SER A 94 -0.55 8.38 3.71
N GLU A 95 -1.34 9.46 3.81
CA GLU A 95 -1.19 10.65 2.95
C GLU A 95 0.11 11.41 3.17
N ARG A 96 0.67 11.31 4.38
CA ARG A 96 1.94 11.97 4.75
C ARG A 96 3.15 11.24 4.17
N PHE A 97 2.96 10.02 3.68
CA PHE A 97 4.04 9.28 3.05
C PHE A 97 4.34 9.90 1.67
N PRO A 98 5.62 9.97 1.26
CA PRO A 98 6.10 10.50 -0.03
C PRO A 98 5.62 9.75 -1.28
N ALA A 99 4.37 9.29 -1.34
CA ALA A 99 3.79 8.60 -2.49
C ALA A 99 3.85 9.44 -3.78
N ARG A 100 3.87 10.78 -3.66
CA ARG A 100 4.07 11.69 -4.80
C ARG A 100 5.39 11.47 -5.54
N TYR A 101 6.42 10.96 -4.86
CA TYR A 101 7.72 10.65 -5.46
C TYR A 101 7.79 9.24 -6.05
N PHE A 102 6.76 8.40 -5.83
CA PHE A 102 6.64 7.06 -6.39
C PHE A 102 5.26 6.88 -7.06
N PRO A 103 4.94 7.64 -8.14
CA PRO A 103 3.60 7.60 -8.74
C PRO A 103 3.21 6.23 -9.31
N TRP A 104 4.18 5.42 -9.69
CA TRP A 104 3.97 4.06 -10.16
C TRP A 104 4.38 3.07 -9.07
N PRO A 105 3.43 2.42 -8.36
CA PRO A 105 3.72 1.29 -7.49
C PRO A 105 4.20 0.12 -8.35
N SER A 106 5.45 -0.33 -8.18
CA SER A 106 6.09 -1.23 -9.13
C SER A 106 5.35 -2.56 -9.30
N GLN A 107 4.68 -3.06 -8.26
CA GLN A 107 3.90 -4.30 -8.29
C GLN A 107 2.57 -4.19 -9.07
N VAL A 108 2.20 -2.99 -9.54
CA VAL A 108 0.97 -2.72 -10.30
C VAL A 108 1.32 -2.39 -11.74
N ASN A 109 0.68 -3.07 -12.70
CA ASN A 109 0.83 -2.73 -14.11
C ASN A 109 -0.10 -1.56 -14.51
N VAL A 110 0.24 -0.36 -14.04
CA VAL A 110 -0.59 0.85 -14.22
C VAL A 110 -0.77 1.20 -15.70
N VAL A 111 0.29 1.09 -16.51
CA VAL A 111 0.23 1.35 -17.95
C VAL A 111 -0.73 0.38 -18.64
N GLU A 112 -0.68 -0.91 -18.32
CA GLU A 112 -1.63 -1.89 -18.85
C GLU A 112 -3.07 -1.56 -18.43
N ASN A 113 -3.28 -1.12 -17.18
CA ASN A 113 -4.60 -0.70 -16.72
C ASN A 113 -5.11 0.54 -17.49
N MET A 114 -4.23 1.51 -17.74
CA MET A 114 -4.55 2.70 -18.55
C MET A 114 -4.92 2.33 -19.99
N LEU A 115 -4.14 1.45 -20.63
CA LEU A 115 -4.43 0.95 -21.98
C LEU A 115 -5.79 0.24 -22.04
N LYS A 116 -6.05 -0.68 -21.10
CA LYS A 116 -7.35 -1.40 -21.00
C LYS A 116 -8.53 -0.47 -20.73
N SER A 117 -8.29 0.65 -20.07
CA SER A 117 -9.32 1.65 -19.79
C SER A 117 -9.68 2.52 -21.00
N GLY A 118 -8.92 2.42 -22.10
CA GLY A 118 -9.06 3.28 -23.28
C GLY A 118 -8.51 4.68 -23.09
N MET A 119 -7.59 4.88 -22.14
CA MET A 119 -6.92 6.15 -21.93
C MET A 119 -6.09 6.52 -23.18
N PRO A 120 -6.14 7.78 -23.65
CA PRO A 120 -5.33 8.21 -24.78
C PRO A 120 -3.85 7.93 -24.53
N GLN A 121 -3.17 7.25 -25.46
CA GLN A 121 -1.77 6.85 -25.27
C GLN A 121 -0.83 8.05 -25.03
N GLN A 122 -1.13 9.23 -25.57
CA GLN A 122 -0.37 10.45 -25.25
C GLN A 122 -0.44 10.80 -23.75
N GLN A 123 -1.61 10.66 -23.13
CA GLN A 123 -1.77 10.92 -21.68
C GLN A 123 -1.00 9.88 -20.84
N ILE A 124 -0.90 8.64 -21.34
CA ILE A 124 -0.08 7.59 -20.71
C ILE A 124 1.40 7.95 -20.82
N SER A 125 1.87 8.43 -21.99
CA SER A 125 3.22 8.93 -22.18
C SER A 125 3.56 10.05 -21.20
N ASP A 126 2.67 11.05 -21.10
CA ASP A 126 2.85 12.19 -20.19
C ASP A 126 2.96 11.74 -18.72
N TRP A 127 2.20 10.73 -18.33
CA TRP A 127 2.27 10.17 -16.97
C TRP A 127 3.55 9.36 -16.72
N ILE A 128 4.08 8.66 -17.73
CA ILE A 128 5.38 7.96 -17.63
C ILE A 128 6.50 8.99 -17.45
N ASP A 129 6.47 10.07 -18.23
CA ASP A 129 7.46 11.15 -18.13
C ASP A 129 7.37 11.86 -16.76
N PHE A 130 6.15 12.13 -16.28
CA PHE A 130 5.90 12.60 -14.92
C PHE A 130 6.47 11.65 -13.86
N THR A 131 6.31 10.34 -14.03
CA THR A 131 6.85 9.33 -13.10
C THR A 131 8.37 9.40 -13.04
N ALA A 132 9.05 9.53 -14.19
CA ALA A 132 10.50 9.69 -14.26
C ALA A 132 10.99 10.96 -13.55
N GLU A 133 10.25 12.07 -13.72
CA GLU A 133 10.53 13.34 -13.05
C GLU A 133 10.39 13.20 -11.53
N GLN A 134 9.29 12.62 -11.05
CA GLN A 134 9.04 12.43 -9.61
C GLN A 134 10.10 11.53 -8.96
N LEU A 135 10.53 10.45 -9.62
CA LEU A 135 11.63 9.62 -9.14
C LEU A 135 12.94 10.41 -9.06
N SER A 136 13.20 11.31 -10.01
CA SER A 136 14.38 12.17 -10.03
C SER A 136 14.38 13.19 -8.89
N LEU A 137 13.22 13.81 -8.61
CA LEU A 137 13.04 14.67 -7.44
C LEU A 137 13.17 13.87 -6.12
N GLY A 138 12.66 12.64 -6.10
CA GLY A 138 12.78 11.73 -4.97
C GLY A 138 14.25 11.42 -4.64
N LEU A 139 15.08 11.17 -5.66
CA LEU A 139 16.52 10.93 -5.49
C LEU A 139 17.22 12.09 -4.75
N GLN A 140 16.87 13.34 -5.06
CA GLN A 140 17.42 14.53 -4.39
C GLN A 140 17.05 14.55 -2.89
N SER A 141 15.86 14.03 -2.56
CA SER A 141 15.35 13.92 -1.19
C SER A 141 15.70 12.59 -0.49
N LYS A 142 16.60 11.78 -1.09
CA LYS A 142 16.96 10.43 -0.60
C LYS A 142 15.78 9.44 -0.53
N LEU A 143 14.70 9.72 -1.26
CA LEU A 143 13.57 8.84 -1.48
C LEU A 143 13.86 8.01 -2.71
N LYS A 144 14.42 6.81 -2.51
CA LYS A 144 14.87 5.95 -3.61
C LYS A 144 14.12 4.63 -3.64
N LEU A 145 13.86 4.12 -4.85
CA LEU A 145 13.42 2.74 -5.05
C LEU A 145 14.44 1.77 -4.44
N ASN A 146 13.98 0.63 -3.94
CA ASN A 146 14.85 -0.49 -3.61
C ASN A 146 15.07 -1.40 -4.83
N LYS A 147 16.00 -2.35 -4.69
CA LYS A 147 16.36 -3.27 -5.76
C LYS A 147 15.23 -4.18 -6.23
N ILE A 148 14.26 -4.54 -5.39
CA ILE A 148 13.08 -5.32 -5.77
C ILE A 148 12.13 -4.45 -6.59
N GLU A 149 11.80 -3.25 -6.10
CA GLU A 149 10.96 -2.29 -6.82
C GLU A 149 11.54 -1.98 -8.21
N LEU A 150 12.86 -1.74 -8.30
CA LEU A 150 13.56 -1.49 -9.56
C LEU A 150 13.55 -2.70 -10.51
N ALA A 151 13.75 -3.92 -9.98
CA ALA A 151 13.70 -5.13 -10.78
C ALA A 151 12.30 -5.37 -11.36
N GLU A 152 11.26 -5.11 -10.58
CA GLU A 152 9.86 -5.23 -11.01
C GLU A 152 9.53 -4.23 -12.14
N PHE A 153 10.02 -2.98 -12.05
CA PHE A 153 9.89 -2.04 -13.17
C PHE A 153 10.52 -2.57 -14.46
N HIS A 154 11.72 -3.15 -14.40
CA HIS A 154 12.37 -3.71 -15.60
C HIS A 154 11.58 -4.89 -16.19
N LEU A 155 10.99 -5.73 -15.35
CA LEU A 155 10.10 -6.80 -15.79
C LEU A 155 8.89 -6.22 -16.55
N ARG A 156 8.18 -5.26 -15.95
CA ARG A 156 7.00 -4.62 -16.57
C ARG A 156 7.32 -3.89 -17.86
N LEU A 157 8.45 -3.19 -17.91
CA LEU A 157 8.88 -2.52 -19.14
C LEU A 157 9.23 -3.52 -20.23
N THR A 158 9.77 -4.68 -19.89
CA THR A 158 10.02 -5.75 -20.87
C THR A 158 8.69 -6.26 -21.46
N GLU A 159 7.70 -6.53 -20.61
CA GLU A 159 6.36 -6.94 -21.04
C GLU A 159 5.69 -5.89 -21.94
N LEU A 160 5.67 -4.63 -21.51
CA LEU A 160 5.05 -3.54 -22.27
C LEU A 160 5.72 -3.34 -23.63
N LYS A 161 7.05 -3.49 -23.72
CA LYS A 161 7.80 -3.32 -24.97
C LYS A 161 7.61 -4.47 -25.97
N SER A 162 7.08 -5.61 -25.53
CA SER A 162 6.70 -6.71 -26.44
C SER A 162 5.33 -6.52 -27.11
N ARG A 163 4.61 -5.44 -26.78
CA ARG A 163 3.32 -5.13 -27.39
C ARG A 163 3.48 -4.46 -28.75
N ASP A 164 2.66 -4.88 -29.72
CA ASP A 164 2.66 -4.33 -31.09
C ASP A 164 1.63 -3.20 -31.30
N ASP A 165 0.75 -2.95 -30.32
CA ASP A 165 -0.36 -1.98 -30.42
C ASP A 165 -0.03 -0.59 -29.83
N LEU A 166 1.25 -0.34 -29.52
CA LEU A 166 1.71 0.91 -28.95
C LEU A 166 2.03 1.92 -30.06
N SER A 167 1.60 3.17 -29.84
CA SER A 167 1.99 4.31 -30.66
C SER A 167 3.49 4.58 -30.55
N GLU A 168 4.04 5.24 -31.56
CA GLU A 168 5.45 5.66 -31.57
C GLU A 168 5.78 6.55 -30.36
N GLY A 169 4.87 7.46 -29.99
CA GLY A 169 5.04 8.34 -28.83
C GLY A 169 5.14 7.58 -27.51
N LEU A 170 4.23 6.65 -27.26
CA LEU A 170 4.25 5.82 -26.04
C LEU A 170 5.47 4.90 -26.00
N THR A 171 5.84 4.32 -27.13
CA THR A 171 7.04 3.50 -27.27
C THR A 171 8.30 4.31 -26.92
N LYS A 172 8.38 5.57 -27.37
CA LYS A 172 9.49 6.47 -27.05
C LYS A 172 9.55 6.83 -25.56
N SER A 173 8.44 7.14 -24.91
CA SER A 173 8.41 7.42 -23.46
C SER A 173 8.80 6.19 -22.64
N LEU A 174 8.29 5.00 -22.98
CA LEU A 174 8.70 3.74 -22.33
C LEU A 174 10.19 3.46 -22.48
N ASN A 175 10.76 3.69 -23.68
CA ASN A 175 12.19 3.56 -23.92
C ASN A 175 13.01 4.54 -23.08
N SER A 176 12.59 5.80 -23.04
CA SER A 176 13.27 6.86 -22.27
C SER A 176 13.24 6.56 -20.78
N PHE A 177 12.09 6.11 -20.27
CA PHE A 177 11.94 5.68 -18.87
C PHE A 177 12.79 4.46 -18.54
N ASN A 178 12.85 3.46 -19.43
CA ASN A 178 13.74 2.31 -19.25
C ASN A 178 15.22 2.72 -19.20
N THR A 179 15.66 3.64 -20.08
CA THR A 179 17.03 4.18 -20.05
C THR A 179 17.32 4.93 -18.74
N TYR A 180 16.36 5.72 -18.25
CA TYR A 180 16.47 6.36 -16.94
C TYR A 180 16.65 5.32 -15.81
N LEU A 181 15.82 4.27 -15.77
CA LEU A 181 15.89 3.23 -14.74
C LEU A 181 17.18 2.42 -14.78
N GLN A 182 17.77 2.18 -15.96
CA GLN A 182 19.08 1.52 -16.09
C GLN A 182 20.21 2.29 -15.39
N GLN A 183 20.07 3.61 -15.24
CA GLN A 183 21.04 4.46 -14.54
C GLN A 183 20.62 4.74 -13.08
N TYR A 184 19.46 4.24 -12.66
CA TYR A 184 18.91 4.50 -11.35
C TYR A 184 19.68 3.74 -10.26
N THR A 185 20.13 4.46 -9.22
CA THR A 185 20.79 3.82 -8.08
C THR A 185 19.77 3.52 -6.98
N PRO A 186 19.42 2.23 -6.74
CA PRO A 186 18.48 1.88 -5.68
C PRO A 186 19.07 2.13 -4.29
N ARG A 187 18.22 2.28 -3.28
CA ARG A 187 18.65 2.27 -1.88
C ARG A 187 19.22 0.90 -1.50
N GLY A 188 20.22 0.91 -0.59
CA GLY A 188 20.89 -0.31 -0.14
C GLY A 188 19.99 -1.24 0.69
N SER A 189 19.09 -0.66 1.48
CA SER A 189 18.11 -1.42 2.26
C SER A 189 16.79 -1.57 1.51
N VAL A 190 16.23 -2.78 1.50
CA VAL A 190 14.89 -3.03 0.93
C VAL A 190 13.77 -2.63 1.88
N GLY A 191 14.03 -2.62 3.19
CA GLY A 191 13.04 -2.28 4.20
C GLY A 191 12.70 -0.78 4.24
N LEU A 192 11.60 -0.47 4.92
CA LEU A 192 11.09 0.90 5.03
C LEU A 192 12.05 1.81 5.79
N HIS A 193 12.77 1.32 6.81
CA HIS A 193 13.78 2.12 7.54
C HIS A 193 14.87 2.73 6.62
N GLY A 194 15.05 2.20 5.40
CA GLY A 194 15.95 2.76 4.41
C GLY A 194 15.47 4.08 3.78
N LEU A 195 14.23 4.51 4.07
CA LEU A 195 13.64 5.77 3.62
C LEU A 195 13.65 6.83 4.74
N PRO A 196 13.74 8.12 4.40
CA PRO A 196 13.43 9.20 5.33
C PRO A 196 12.07 8.99 6.02
N ASN A 197 12.03 9.06 7.36
CA ASN A 197 10.86 8.77 8.20
C ASN A 197 10.28 7.35 8.06
N GLY A 198 11.02 6.44 7.44
CA GLY A 198 10.54 5.09 7.14
C GLY A 198 10.24 4.22 8.37
N SER A 199 10.98 4.41 9.47
CA SER A 199 10.69 3.73 10.74
C SER A 199 9.35 4.17 11.34
N SER A 200 9.05 5.47 11.32
CA SER A 200 7.75 5.99 11.77
C SER A 200 6.61 5.51 10.88
N TRP A 201 6.88 5.39 9.57
CA TRP A 201 5.90 4.84 8.65
C TRP A 201 5.62 3.37 8.93
N TYR A 202 6.68 2.57 9.10
CA TYR A 202 6.55 1.17 9.46
C TYR A 202 5.79 0.97 10.80
N GLN A 203 6.10 1.78 11.81
CA GLN A 203 5.37 1.76 13.08
C GLN A 203 3.86 2.06 12.90
N SER A 204 3.52 3.03 12.04
CA SER A 204 2.11 3.37 11.78
C SER A 204 1.38 2.22 11.11
N LYS A 205 2.05 1.50 10.20
CA LYS A 205 1.51 0.27 9.59
C LYS A 205 1.34 -0.85 10.62
N LEU A 206 2.34 -1.10 11.47
CA LEU A 206 2.23 -2.06 12.57
C LEU A 206 1.03 -1.75 13.46
N ASN A 207 0.84 -0.49 13.85
CA ASN A 207 -0.28 -0.08 14.71
C ASN A 207 -1.64 -0.37 14.08
N TYR A 208 -1.80 -0.10 12.79
CA TYR A 208 -3.03 -0.37 12.05
C TYR A 208 -3.26 -1.88 11.91
N PHE A 209 -2.30 -2.62 11.33
CA PHE A 209 -2.51 -4.03 11.05
C PHE A 209 -2.64 -4.88 12.31
N ALA A 210 -1.89 -4.55 13.35
CA ALA A 210 -1.94 -5.29 14.61
C ALA A 210 -3.11 -4.90 15.53
N GLY A 211 -3.85 -3.85 15.19
CA GLY A 211 -4.93 -3.33 16.04
C GLY A 211 -4.46 -2.68 17.35
N LYS A 212 -3.15 -2.59 17.61
CA LYS A 212 -2.58 -2.02 18.85
C LYS A 212 -1.19 -1.44 18.64
N THR A 213 -0.82 -0.50 19.51
CA THR A 213 0.51 0.14 19.49
C THR A 213 1.48 -0.60 20.40
N ASP A 214 2.45 -1.29 19.80
CA ASP A 214 3.60 -1.89 20.48
C ASP A 214 4.86 -1.60 19.63
N ALA A 215 6.00 -1.41 20.29
CA ALA A 215 7.28 -1.20 19.60
C ALA A 215 7.71 -2.48 18.84
N PRO A 216 8.46 -2.39 17.72
CA PRO A 216 8.79 -3.55 16.89
C PRO A 216 9.55 -4.64 17.66
N LEU A 217 10.43 -4.25 18.59
CA LEU A 217 11.13 -5.21 19.45
C LEU A 217 10.18 -5.99 20.38
N LYS A 218 9.12 -5.34 20.88
CA LYS A 218 8.13 -6.00 21.75
C LYS A 218 7.34 -7.03 20.95
N TRP A 219 7.02 -6.72 19.70
CA TRP A 219 6.44 -7.69 18.78
C TRP A 219 7.36 -8.87 18.52
N LEU A 220 8.63 -8.61 18.21
CA LEU A 220 9.61 -9.66 17.91
C LEU A 220 9.76 -10.64 19.09
N VAL A 221 9.85 -10.14 20.32
CA VAL A 221 9.93 -10.98 21.52
C VAL A 221 8.71 -11.90 21.64
N LYS A 222 7.50 -11.38 21.41
CA LYS A 222 6.27 -12.20 21.45
C LYS A 222 6.26 -13.26 20.35
N ILE A 223 6.65 -12.89 19.13
CA ILE A 223 6.73 -13.80 17.98
C ILE A 223 7.73 -14.93 18.25
N GLN A 224 8.93 -14.59 18.71
CA GLN A 224 9.98 -15.57 19.01
C GLN A 224 9.59 -16.51 20.15
N LYS A 225 8.83 -16.03 21.14
CA LYS A 225 8.28 -16.85 22.22
C LYS A 225 7.30 -17.91 21.69
N GLU A 226 6.39 -17.53 20.79
CA GLU A 226 5.45 -18.48 20.17
C GLU A 226 6.18 -19.45 19.21
N LEU A 227 7.20 -18.98 18.48
CA LEU A 227 8.00 -19.81 17.58
C LEU A 227 8.97 -20.78 18.28
N ALA A 228 9.28 -20.58 19.57
CA ALA A 228 10.31 -21.36 20.27
C ALA A 228 9.94 -22.85 20.48
N ASN A 229 8.64 -23.18 20.42
CA ASN A 229 8.13 -24.51 20.77
C ASN A 229 7.45 -25.23 19.59
N ILE A 230 7.61 -24.72 18.36
CA ILE A 230 6.99 -25.29 17.17
C ILE A 230 8.10 -25.79 16.25
N ASP A 231 8.07 -27.09 15.93
CA ASP A 231 8.99 -27.69 14.96
C ASP A 231 8.84 -27.02 13.59
N ASN A 232 9.85 -27.16 12.72
CA ASN A 232 9.77 -26.60 11.38
C ASN A 232 8.68 -27.33 10.59
N ILE A 233 7.58 -26.63 10.29
CA ILE A 233 6.44 -27.19 9.58
C ILE A 233 6.52 -26.80 8.10
N PRO A 234 6.46 -27.77 7.17
CA PRO A 234 6.32 -27.45 5.75
C PRO A 234 4.94 -26.82 5.51
N PHE A 235 4.93 -25.61 4.97
CA PHE A 235 3.70 -24.94 4.57
C PHE A 235 3.63 -24.84 3.04
N THR A 236 2.56 -25.37 2.46
CA THR A 236 2.31 -25.27 1.01
C THR A 236 1.27 -24.21 0.76
N LEU A 237 1.65 -23.16 0.04
CA LEU A 237 0.73 -22.17 -0.51
C LEU A 237 0.86 -22.19 -2.04
N THR A 238 -0.28 -22.16 -2.73
CA THR A 238 -0.27 -21.88 -4.17
C THR A 238 -0.04 -20.39 -4.36
N LEU A 239 1.22 -20.03 -4.65
CA LEU A 239 1.62 -18.65 -4.89
C LEU A 239 1.27 -18.25 -6.32
N GLN A 240 0.74 -17.04 -6.50
CA GLN A 240 0.63 -16.44 -7.82
C GLN A 240 2.03 -16.15 -8.41
N GLN A 241 2.11 -15.95 -9.72
CA GLN A 241 3.36 -15.57 -10.37
C GLN A 241 3.75 -14.10 -10.12
N GLU A 242 2.76 -13.23 -9.94
CA GLU A 242 2.95 -11.80 -9.73
C GLU A 242 2.61 -11.38 -8.29
N HIS A 243 3.06 -10.19 -7.90
CA HIS A 243 2.78 -9.57 -6.60
C HIS A 243 1.65 -8.53 -6.64
N ARG A 244 0.75 -8.59 -7.63
CA ARG A 244 -0.37 -7.64 -7.74
C ARG A 244 -1.32 -7.71 -6.53
N GLN A 245 -1.43 -8.88 -5.92
CA GLN A 245 -2.23 -9.15 -4.74
C GLN A 245 -1.33 -9.75 -3.67
N SER A 246 -1.46 -9.30 -2.43
CA SER A 246 -0.62 -9.81 -1.33
C SER A 246 -0.90 -11.29 -1.03
N VAL A 247 0.08 -11.98 -0.48
CA VAL A 247 -0.08 -13.35 0.04
C VAL A 247 -1.21 -13.44 1.08
N LEU A 248 -1.40 -12.39 1.88
CA LEU A 248 -2.49 -12.29 2.84
C LEU A 248 -3.86 -12.28 2.17
N GLU A 249 -4.04 -11.44 1.16
CA GLU A 249 -5.28 -11.39 0.40
C GLU A 249 -5.54 -12.73 -0.31
N GLN A 250 -4.52 -13.34 -0.93
CA GLN A 250 -4.63 -14.66 -1.57
C GLN A 250 -5.08 -15.73 -0.56
N TRP A 251 -4.50 -15.72 0.64
CA TRP A 251 -4.88 -16.65 1.71
C TRP A 251 -6.31 -16.42 2.19
N LEU A 252 -6.73 -15.17 2.42
CA LEU A 252 -8.10 -14.84 2.86
C LEU A 252 -9.14 -15.24 1.81
N GLU A 253 -8.88 -14.98 0.53
CA GLU A 253 -9.79 -15.37 -0.57
C GLU A 253 -9.91 -16.90 -0.74
N SER A 254 -8.94 -17.68 -0.24
CA SER A 254 -9.03 -19.15 -0.22
C SER A 254 -9.93 -19.70 0.89
N LYS A 255 -10.34 -18.86 1.85
CA LYS A 255 -11.17 -19.26 2.99
C LYS A 255 -12.66 -19.08 2.68
N PRO A 256 -13.53 -19.96 3.21
CA PRO A 256 -14.97 -19.80 3.10
C PRO A 256 -15.49 -18.73 4.09
N LEU A 257 -15.11 -17.47 3.88
CA LEU A 257 -15.50 -16.35 4.73
C LEU A 257 -15.88 -15.11 3.90
N ASP A 258 -16.76 -14.29 4.46
CA ASP A 258 -17.07 -12.97 3.93
C ASP A 258 -16.01 -11.96 4.39
N MET A 259 -15.22 -11.48 3.43
CA MET A 259 -14.20 -10.46 3.71
C MET A 259 -14.84 -9.14 4.12
N ALA A 260 -14.27 -8.49 5.12
CA ALA A 260 -14.74 -7.19 5.57
C ALA A 260 -14.37 -6.12 4.54
N SER A 261 -15.35 -5.31 4.13
CA SER A 261 -15.11 -4.20 3.20
C SER A 261 -14.14 -3.17 3.81
N GLY A 262 -13.38 -2.51 2.94
CA GLY A 262 -12.44 -1.45 3.30
C GLY A 262 -12.31 -0.41 2.20
N TYR A 263 -11.37 0.51 2.40
CA TYR A 263 -11.23 1.74 1.62
C TYR A 263 -9.77 1.96 1.15
N ASP A 264 -8.96 0.90 1.13
CA ASP A 264 -7.57 0.97 0.67
C ASP A 264 -7.39 0.08 -0.56
N TRP A 265 -7.06 0.69 -1.69
CA TRP A 265 -6.81 -0.04 -2.93
C TRP A 265 -5.64 -1.02 -2.80
N SER A 266 -4.65 -0.71 -1.94
CA SER A 266 -3.48 -1.58 -1.72
C SER A 266 -3.79 -2.81 -0.88
N GLN A 267 -4.97 -2.84 -0.25
CA GLN A 267 -5.53 -3.97 0.50
C GLN A 267 -6.71 -4.61 -0.27
N GLY A 268 -6.83 -4.36 -1.57
CA GLY A 268 -7.92 -4.88 -2.40
C GLY A 268 -9.31 -4.34 -2.05
N TYR A 269 -9.37 -3.19 -1.35
CA TYR A 269 -10.59 -2.64 -0.72
C TYR A 269 -11.20 -3.53 0.35
N TYR A 270 -10.36 -4.27 1.08
CA TYR A 270 -10.75 -5.01 2.27
C TYR A 270 -10.15 -4.38 3.53
N ASN A 271 -10.83 -4.56 4.66
CA ASN A 271 -10.25 -4.35 5.98
C ASN A 271 -9.57 -5.66 6.39
N LEU A 272 -8.26 -5.77 6.13
CA LEU A 272 -7.50 -6.99 6.37
C LEU A 272 -7.47 -7.40 7.85
N PRO A 273 -7.26 -6.51 8.84
CA PRO A 273 -7.35 -6.87 10.26
C PRO A 273 -8.68 -7.52 10.64
N VAL A 274 -9.80 -6.94 10.21
CA VAL A 274 -11.13 -7.50 10.50
C VAL A 274 -11.34 -8.82 9.76
N SER A 275 -10.94 -8.92 8.49
CA SER A 275 -11.07 -10.15 7.69
C SER A 275 -10.27 -11.29 8.30
N THR A 276 -9.03 -11.01 8.74
CA THR A 276 -8.20 -11.95 9.48
C THR A 276 -8.85 -12.36 10.79
N SER A 277 -9.41 -11.43 11.57
CA SER A 277 -10.07 -11.77 12.84
C SER A 277 -11.20 -12.81 12.69
N ARG A 278 -11.94 -12.74 11.57
CA ARG A 278 -12.98 -13.72 11.21
C ARG A 278 -12.41 -15.09 10.85
N ALA A 279 -11.20 -15.12 10.28
CA ALA A 279 -10.52 -16.34 9.86
C ALA A 279 -9.78 -17.07 11.00
N LEU A 280 -9.46 -16.39 12.11
CA LEU A 280 -8.58 -16.92 13.17
C LEU A 280 -9.01 -18.29 13.71
N GLN A 281 -10.32 -18.49 13.91
CA GLN A 281 -10.85 -19.70 14.53
C GLN A 281 -10.70 -20.94 13.64
N SER A 282 -10.59 -20.77 12.32
CA SER A 282 -10.47 -21.86 11.36
C SER A 282 -9.02 -22.14 10.91
N MET A 283 -8.04 -21.45 11.51
CA MET A 283 -6.63 -21.63 11.16
C MET A 283 -6.08 -22.93 11.71
N SER A 284 -5.40 -23.70 10.86
CA SER A 284 -4.56 -24.81 11.33
C SER A 284 -3.32 -24.28 12.07
N ASP A 285 -2.65 -25.13 12.83
CA ASP A 285 -1.42 -24.73 13.53
C ASP A 285 -0.29 -24.41 12.54
N ASP A 286 -0.24 -25.11 11.41
CA ASP A 286 0.69 -24.83 10.30
C ASP A 286 0.49 -23.40 9.74
N GLU A 287 -0.77 -22.97 9.60
CA GLU A 287 -1.09 -21.61 9.14
C GLU A 287 -0.69 -20.56 10.17
N LYS A 288 -0.94 -20.81 11.46
CA LYS A 288 -0.51 -19.91 12.53
C LYS A 288 1.02 -19.78 12.53
N TYR A 289 1.72 -20.90 12.41
CA TYR A 289 3.18 -20.94 12.32
C TYR A 289 3.70 -20.17 11.10
N PHE A 290 3.07 -20.36 9.94
CA PHE A 290 3.37 -19.59 8.73
C PHE A 290 3.31 -18.08 8.97
N TRP A 291 2.21 -17.58 9.53
CA TRP A 291 2.04 -16.15 9.77
C TRP A 291 2.97 -15.61 10.85
N LEU A 292 3.33 -16.40 11.86
CA LEU A 292 4.39 -16.05 12.83
C LEU A 292 5.75 -15.87 12.16
N ALA A 293 6.14 -16.79 11.25
CA ALA A 293 7.39 -16.67 10.49
C ALA A 293 7.39 -15.48 9.52
N MET A 294 6.25 -15.17 8.91
CA MET A 294 6.06 -13.97 8.09
C MET A 294 6.25 -12.69 8.92
N MET A 295 5.63 -12.58 10.10
CA MET A 295 5.79 -11.43 11.00
C MET A 295 7.23 -11.25 11.51
N GLU A 296 7.93 -12.35 11.86
CA GLU A 296 9.34 -12.32 12.25
C GLU A 296 10.21 -11.72 11.12
N THR A 297 9.98 -12.20 9.90
CA THR A 297 10.73 -11.77 8.71
C THR A 297 10.42 -10.33 8.32
N ASP A 298 9.16 -9.91 8.48
CA ASP A 298 8.70 -8.54 8.27
C ASP A 298 9.44 -7.54 9.17
N ILE A 299 9.51 -7.79 10.48
CA ILE A 299 10.32 -6.99 11.41
C ILE A 299 11.80 -7.06 11.01
N GLY A 300 12.29 -8.25 10.66
CA GLY A 300 13.65 -8.47 10.18
C GLY A 300 14.02 -7.48 9.06
N ILE A 301 13.19 -7.40 8.02
CA ILE A 301 13.41 -6.52 6.86
C ILE A 301 13.20 -5.05 7.23
N HIS A 302 12.05 -4.69 7.80
CA HIS A 302 11.63 -3.30 7.89
C HIS A 302 12.22 -2.57 9.10
N TYR A 303 12.59 -3.28 10.17
CA TYR A 303 13.15 -2.70 11.39
C TYR A 303 14.63 -3.08 11.63
N HIS A 304 14.99 -4.36 11.49
CA HIS A 304 16.36 -4.84 11.74
C HIS A 304 17.31 -4.78 10.55
N ALA A 305 16.84 -4.26 9.41
CA ALA A 305 17.65 -4.12 8.20
C ALA A 305 18.24 -5.44 7.69
N TRP A 306 17.51 -6.55 7.85
CA TRP A 306 17.90 -7.80 7.23
C TRP A 306 18.05 -7.63 5.73
N THR A 307 19.16 -8.16 5.22
CA THR A 307 19.36 -8.32 3.79
C THR A 307 18.35 -9.32 3.24
N LEU A 308 18.07 -9.25 1.92
CA LEU A 308 17.23 -10.24 1.26
C LEU A 308 17.70 -11.68 1.50
N GLN A 309 19.01 -11.90 1.60
CA GLN A 309 19.54 -13.24 1.85
C GLN A 309 19.22 -13.71 3.27
N GLN A 310 19.35 -12.85 4.28
CA GLN A 310 18.97 -13.18 5.66
C GLN A 310 17.47 -13.48 5.77
N ALA A 311 16.63 -12.65 5.15
CA ALA A 311 15.18 -12.85 5.15
C ALA A 311 14.77 -14.17 4.47
N LYS A 312 15.36 -14.48 3.31
CA LYS A 312 15.12 -15.77 2.61
C LYS A 312 15.57 -16.95 3.46
N VAL A 313 16.76 -16.88 4.07
CA VAL A 313 17.26 -17.95 4.94
C VAL A 313 16.35 -18.15 6.15
N ASN A 314 15.80 -17.07 6.72
CA ASN A 314 14.83 -17.19 7.82
C ASN A 314 13.59 -17.97 7.38
N LEU A 315 12.91 -17.53 6.31
CA LEU A 315 11.70 -18.19 5.82
C LEU A 315 11.96 -19.63 5.35
N SER A 316 13.05 -19.88 4.62
CA SER A 316 13.42 -21.24 4.20
C SER A 316 13.64 -22.16 5.39
N LYS A 317 14.30 -21.69 6.46
CA LYS A 317 14.55 -22.51 7.66
C LYS A 317 13.29 -22.76 8.47
N ARG A 318 12.47 -21.73 8.70
CA ARG A 318 11.22 -21.85 9.46
C ARG A 318 10.24 -22.78 8.74
N LEU A 319 10.00 -22.53 7.46
CA LEU A 319 8.86 -23.10 6.73
C LEU A 319 9.24 -24.21 5.75
N ASN A 320 10.50 -24.66 5.75
CA ASN A 320 11.04 -25.65 4.82
C ASN A 320 10.74 -25.35 3.34
N LEU A 321 10.86 -24.08 2.96
CA LEU A 321 10.50 -23.60 1.62
C LEU A 321 11.65 -23.76 0.61
N SER A 322 11.26 -23.95 -0.65
CA SER A 322 12.18 -23.79 -1.78
C SER A 322 12.75 -22.36 -1.83
N SER A 323 13.88 -22.19 -2.51
CA SER A 323 14.48 -20.85 -2.67
C SER A 323 13.54 -19.89 -3.42
N GLU A 324 12.73 -20.39 -4.35
CA GLU A 324 11.79 -19.60 -5.14
C GLU A 324 10.62 -19.12 -4.29
N SER A 325 10.00 -20.03 -3.53
CA SER A 325 8.90 -19.68 -2.61
C SER A 325 9.37 -18.71 -1.52
N ALA A 326 10.55 -18.93 -0.94
CA ALA A 326 11.12 -18.00 0.04
C ALA A 326 11.41 -16.63 -0.57
N GLN A 327 11.89 -16.57 -1.82
CA GLN A 327 12.09 -15.31 -2.52
C GLN A 327 10.77 -14.57 -2.75
N TYR A 328 9.74 -15.27 -3.23
CA TYR A 328 8.41 -14.69 -3.42
C TYR A 328 7.86 -14.11 -2.12
N LEU A 329 7.89 -14.85 -1.01
CA LEU A 329 7.40 -14.35 0.28
C LEU A 329 8.19 -13.13 0.80
N VAL A 330 9.51 -13.09 0.58
CA VAL A 330 10.31 -11.91 0.92
C VAL A 330 9.93 -10.70 0.06
N HIS A 331 9.66 -10.89 -1.23
CA HIS A 331 9.20 -9.83 -2.12
C HIS A 331 7.82 -9.32 -1.70
N ASP A 332 6.91 -10.24 -1.34
CA ASP A 332 5.58 -9.91 -0.83
C ASP A 332 5.67 -9.02 0.42
N ILE A 333 6.52 -9.36 1.40
CA ILE A 333 6.75 -8.52 2.59
C ILE A 333 7.25 -7.12 2.21
N VAL A 334 8.14 -7.01 1.23
CA VAL A 334 8.69 -5.71 0.80
C VAL A 334 7.61 -4.85 0.11
N PHE A 335 6.73 -5.45 -0.68
CA PHE A 335 5.61 -4.74 -1.32
C PHE A 335 4.46 -4.42 -0.36
N TYR A 336 4.23 -5.28 0.64
CA TYR A 336 3.11 -5.22 1.58
C TYR A 336 3.59 -5.19 3.04
N PRO A 337 4.37 -4.17 3.44
CA PRO A 337 4.95 -4.10 4.77
C PRO A 337 3.88 -4.10 5.85
N ALA A 338 4.11 -4.92 6.88
CA ALA A 338 3.27 -5.17 8.03
C ALA A 338 1.91 -5.83 7.74
N PHE A 339 1.59 -6.26 6.52
CA PHE A 339 0.31 -6.94 6.26
C PHE A 339 0.15 -8.20 7.13
N SER A 340 1.25 -8.94 7.32
CA SER A 340 1.32 -10.11 8.20
C SER A 340 0.87 -9.84 9.65
N PHE A 341 0.99 -8.59 10.12
CA PHE A 341 0.55 -8.19 11.46
C PHE A 341 -0.96 -8.15 11.64
N SER A 342 -1.75 -8.35 10.58
CA SER A 342 -3.19 -8.64 10.70
C SER A 342 -3.45 -9.85 11.60
N PHE A 343 -2.47 -10.75 11.75
CA PHE A 343 -2.51 -11.91 12.66
C PHE A 343 -1.88 -11.65 14.03
N ALA A 344 -1.66 -10.41 14.45
CA ALA A 344 -1.05 -10.10 15.74
C ALA A 344 -1.83 -10.64 16.95
N SER A 345 -3.11 -10.98 16.78
CA SER A 345 -3.95 -11.68 17.77
C SER A 345 -3.49 -13.11 18.07
N LEU A 346 -2.69 -13.74 17.20
CA LEU A 346 -2.01 -15.01 17.49
C LEU A 346 -1.04 -14.88 18.67
N LEU A 347 -0.54 -13.67 18.89
CA LEU A 347 0.38 -13.37 19.98
C LEU A 347 -0.45 -13.06 21.23
N LYS A 348 -0.35 -13.93 22.24
CA LYS A 348 -1.03 -13.74 23.52
C LYS A 348 -0.74 -12.34 24.06
N VAL A 349 -1.81 -11.69 24.52
CA VAL A 349 -1.73 -10.40 25.21
C VAL A 349 -1.44 -10.70 26.66
N ASP A 350 -0.36 -10.13 27.20
CA ASP A 350 -0.16 -10.03 28.65
C ASP A 350 -1.11 -9.01 29.25
#